data_AF-A0A7K3Y968-F1
#
_entry.id   AF-A0A7K3Y968-F1
#
_cell.length_a   1.000
_cell.length_b   1.000
_cell.length_c   1.000
_cell.angle_alpha   90.00
_cell.angle_beta   90.00
_cell.angle_gamma   90.00
#
_symmetry.space_group_name_H-M   'P 1'
#
loop_
_entity.id
_entity.type
_entity.pdbx_description
1 polymer ?
#
loop_
_entity_poly.entity_id
_entity_poly.type
_entity_poly.pdbx_seq_one_letter_code
_entity_poly.pdbx_strand_id
1 'polypeptide(L)'
;MPVDVFERFSEDYDRWFEEHQAAYHAELARIRRLLPDPDPRAIEVGVGSGRFAAPLGILLGLEPSLPLARMARCRGIDVILGRGEAIPIRDGACSSVLMVTVICFLDDPVPVFLEIHRILAPGGALVIGFLEREGAVAQKYMHDGRKHRFLSRARFYSPDEVRELLESAGFFVTGVESRAGFMVIAALRN
;
A
#
# COMPACT_ATOMS: atom_id res chain seq x y z
N MET A 1 7.72 1.01 -10.52
CA MET A 1 6.34 0.49 -10.68
C MET A 1 5.93 0.46 -12.15
N PRO A 2 5.42 -0.69 -12.67
CA PRO A 2 4.91 -0.79 -14.02
C PRO A 2 3.52 -0.14 -14.12
N VAL A 3 3.48 1.20 -14.15
CA VAL A 3 2.24 2.01 -14.28
C VAL A 3 1.34 1.50 -15.41
N ASP A 4 1.94 1.04 -16.50
CA ASP A 4 1.28 0.53 -17.71
C ASP A 4 0.19 -0.55 -17.46
N VAL A 5 0.40 -1.50 -16.54
CA VAL A 5 -0.63 -2.56 -16.33
C VAL A 5 -1.83 -2.07 -15.53
N PHE A 6 -1.59 -1.27 -14.49
CA PHE A 6 -2.64 -0.73 -13.64
C PHE A 6 -3.40 0.40 -14.31
N GLU A 7 -2.75 1.15 -15.20
CA GLU A 7 -3.40 2.14 -16.05
C GLU A 7 -4.32 1.47 -17.09
N ARG A 8 -3.81 0.46 -17.80
CA ARG A 8 -4.55 -0.22 -18.87
C ARG A 8 -5.70 -1.10 -18.37
N PHE A 9 -5.60 -1.68 -17.18
CA PHE A 9 -6.58 -2.62 -16.63
C PHE A 9 -7.18 -2.13 -15.30
N SER A 10 -7.28 -0.81 -15.11
CA SER A 10 -7.80 -0.18 -13.88
C SER A 10 -9.18 -0.68 -13.45
N GLU A 11 -10.10 -0.91 -14.39
CA GLU A 11 -11.42 -1.47 -14.11
C GLU A 11 -11.36 -2.91 -13.60
N ASP A 12 -10.50 -3.76 -14.20
CA ASP A 12 -10.33 -5.15 -13.76
C ASP A 12 -9.70 -5.21 -12.37
N TYR A 13 -8.72 -4.33 -12.11
CA TYR A 13 -8.14 -4.16 -10.77
C TYR A 13 -9.22 -3.81 -9.74
N ASP A 14 -10.07 -2.83 -10.03
CA ASP A 14 -11.07 -2.36 -9.07
C ASP A 14 -12.21 -3.37 -8.87
N ARG A 15 -12.60 -4.09 -9.92
CA ARG A 15 -13.62 -5.15 -9.91
C ARG A 15 -13.22 -6.33 -9.02
N TRP A 16 -11.92 -6.64 -8.92
CA TRP A 16 -11.44 -7.71 -8.05
C TRP A 16 -11.95 -7.55 -6.61
N PHE A 17 -11.98 -6.32 -6.09
CA PHE A 17 -12.47 -6.05 -4.73
C PHE A 17 -13.98 -6.27 -4.57
N GLU A 18 -14.76 -6.14 -5.66
CA GLU A 18 -16.20 -6.43 -5.66
C GLU A 18 -16.49 -7.92 -5.73
N GLU A 19 -15.65 -8.67 -6.44
CA GLU A 19 -15.76 -10.12 -6.56
C GLU A 19 -15.23 -10.86 -5.32
N HIS A 20 -14.29 -10.25 -4.59
CA HIS A 20 -13.59 -10.86 -3.44
C HIS A 20 -13.87 -10.12 -2.11
N GLN A 21 -15.12 -9.68 -1.90
CA GLN A 21 -15.50 -8.85 -0.76
C GLN A 21 -15.05 -9.42 0.58
N ALA A 22 -15.23 -10.71 0.84
CA ALA A 22 -14.86 -11.31 2.12
C ALA A 22 -13.35 -11.20 2.41
N ALA A 23 -12.51 -11.41 1.39
CA ALA A 23 -11.05 -11.28 1.51
C ALA A 23 -10.67 -9.81 1.74
N TYR A 24 -11.20 -8.91 0.90
CA TYR A 24 -10.98 -7.47 1.01
C TYR A 24 -11.38 -6.89 2.38
N HIS A 25 -12.58 -7.21 2.88
CA HIS A 25 -13.01 -6.74 4.21
C HIS A 25 -12.13 -7.28 5.33
N ALA A 26 -11.62 -8.51 5.20
CA ALA A 26 -10.70 -9.08 6.18
C ALA A 26 -9.32 -8.38 6.16
N GLU A 27 -8.81 -8.01 4.98
CA GLU A 27 -7.59 -7.22 4.81
C GLU A 27 -7.76 -5.81 5.36
N LEU A 28 -8.87 -5.14 5.02
CA LEU A 28 -9.23 -3.83 5.52
C LEU A 28 -9.33 -3.82 7.05
N ALA A 29 -9.97 -4.83 7.65
CA ALA A 29 -10.06 -4.96 9.10
C ALA A 29 -8.70 -5.17 9.78
N ARG A 30 -7.76 -5.88 9.13
CA ARG A 30 -6.38 -6.03 9.64
C ARG A 30 -5.62 -4.70 9.60
N ILE A 31 -5.70 -3.97 8.50
CA ILE A 31 -5.08 -2.63 8.38
C ILE A 31 -5.64 -1.72 9.47
N ARG A 32 -6.97 -1.69 9.66
CA ARG A 32 -7.62 -0.83 10.65
C ARG A 32 -7.16 -1.07 12.10
N ARG A 33 -6.70 -2.26 12.46
CA ARG A 33 -6.21 -2.56 13.82
C ARG A 33 -4.88 -1.89 14.13
N LEU A 34 -4.06 -1.66 13.12
CA LEU A 34 -2.72 -1.11 13.26
C LEU A 34 -2.62 0.35 12.80
N LEU A 35 -3.55 0.80 11.97
CA LEU A 35 -3.62 2.18 11.49
C LEU A 35 -4.09 3.11 12.63
N PRO A 36 -3.34 4.19 12.94
CA PRO A 36 -3.82 5.26 13.80
C PRO A 36 -5.08 5.90 13.21
N ASP A 37 -5.95 6.45 14.06
CA ASP A 37 -7.12 7.20 13.59
C ASP A 37 -6.67 8.30 12.60
N PRO A 38 -7.15 8.29 11.34
CA PRO A 38 -6.68 9.25 10.35
C PRO A 38 -7.03 10.69 10.73
N ASP A 39 -6.01 11.56 10.71
CA ASP A 39 -6.17 13.00 10.74
C ASP A 39 -6.03 13.57 9.30
N PRO A 40 -6.25 14.88 9.07
CA PRO A 40 -6.11 15.48 7.74
C PRO A 40 -4.70 15.40 7.11
N ARG A 41 -3.70 14.94 7.85
CA ARG A 41 -2.32 14.74 7.39
C ARG A 41 -2.00 13.27 7.11
N ALA A 42 -2.96 12.36 7.25
CA ALA A 42 -2.84 10.98 6.81
C ALA A 42 -2.88 10.90 5.28
N ILE A 43 -2.04 10.05 4.69
CA ILE A 43 -1.99 9.83 3.23
C ILE A 43 -1.86 8.35 2.89
N GLU A 44 -2.48 7.91 1.80
CA GLU A 44 -2.17 6.61 1.18
C GLU A 44 -1.20 6.79 0.01
N VAL A 45 -0.02 6.15 0.08
CA VAL A 45 0.96 6.12 -1.02
C VAL A 45 0.66 4.92 -1.91
N GLY A 46 0.38 5.18 -3.19
CA GLY A 46 -0.19 4.22 -4.13
C GLY A 46 -1.66 3.94 -3.83
N VAL A 47 -2.46 5.01 -3.72
CA VAL A 47 -3.89 4.95 -3.32
C VAL A 47 -4.76 4.14 -4.29
N GLY A 48 -4.27 3.91 -5.52
CA GLY A 48 -5.00 3.16 -6.53
C GLY A 48 -6.37 3.78 -6.79
N SER A 49 -7.40 2.95 -6.77
CA SER A 49 -8.79 3.41 -6.93
C SER A 49 -9.42 3.92 -5.62
N GLY A 50 -8.66 4.01 -4.52
CA GLY A 50 -9.16 4.49 -3.22
C GLY A 50 -9.94 3.43 -2.42
N ARG A 51 -9.75 2.14 -2.70
CA ARG A 51 -10.42 1.03 -1.99
C ARG A 51 -10.05 0.96 -0.51
N PHE A 52 -8.85 1.39 -0.11
CA PHE A 52 -8.45 1.38 1.30
C PHE A 52 -8.61 2.76 1.94
N ALA A 53 -8.11 3.84 1.32
CA ALA A 53 -8.25 5.18 1.86
C ALA A 53 -9.68 5.57 2.26
N ALA A 54 -10.66 5.38 1.36
CA ALA A 54 -12.03 5.85 1.56
C ALA A 54 -12.72 5.26 2.80
N PRO A 55 -12.80 3.93 2.99
CA PRO A 55 -13.42 3.35 4.19
C PRO A 55 -12.57 3.52 5.47
N LEU A 56 -11.28 3.83 5.35
CA LEU A 56 -10.42 4.14 6.50
C LEU A 56 -10.53 5.60 6.93
N GLY A 57 -11.06 6.49 6.09
CA GLY A 57 -11.15 7.93 6.37
C GLY A 57 -9.89 8.71 6.02
N ILE A 58 -8.98 8.13 5.23
CA ILE A 58 -7.84 8.84 4.66
C ILE A 58 -8.34 9.65 3.48
N LEU A 59 -8.07 10.96 3.46
CA LEU A 59 -8.59 11.87 2.43
C LEU A 59 -7.56 12.22 1.35
N LEU A 60 -6.26 12.01 1.61
CA LEU A 60 -5.18 12.33 0.67
C LEU A 60 -4.57 11.05 0.12
N GLY A 61 -4.27 11.02 -1.19
CA GLY A 61 -3.61 9.89 -1.83
C GLY A 61 -2.58 10.31 -2.87
N LEU A 62 -1.52 9.51 -3.03
CA LEU A 62 -0.55 9.60 -4.12
C LEU A 62 -0.77 8.45 -5.09
N GLU A 63 -0.98 8.72 -6.37
CA GLU A 63 -1.17 7.67 -7.40
C GLU A 63 -0.59 8.09 -8.75
N PRO A 64 0.26 7.30 -9.40
CA PRO A 64 0.76 7.62 -10.73
C PRO A 64 -0.24 7.33 -11.87
N SER A 65 -1.14 6.36 -11.72
CA SER A 65 -2.13 5.98 -12.74
C SER A 65 -3.30 6.95 -12.77
N LEU A 66 -3.44 7.71 -13.87
CA LEU A 66 -4.52 8.67 -14.03
C LEU A 66 -5.93 8.03 -13.97
N PRO A 67 -6.20 6.86 -14.60
CA PRO A 67 -7.49 6.19 -14.47
C PRO A 67 -7.83 5.80 -13.02
N LEU A 68 -6.87 5.23 -12.29
CA LEU A 68 -7.08 4.85 -10.88
C LEU A 68 -7.30 6.10 -10.01
N ALA A 69 -6.50 7.15 -10.22
CA ALA A 69 -6.67 8.43 -9.54
C ALA A 69 -8.07 9.03 -9.78
N ARG A 70 -8.66 8.88 -10.97
CA ARG A 70 -10.04 9.32 -11.23
C ARG A 70 -11.05 8.53 -10.40
N MET A 71 -10.88 7.21 -10.30
CA MET A 71 -11.76 6.36 -9.47
C MET A 71 -11.65 6.73 -7.99
N ALA A 72 -10.43 6.97 -7.48
CA ALA A 72 -10.21 7.42 -6.11
C ALA A 72 -10.87 8.79 -5.84
N ARG A 73 -10.76 9.74 -6.77
CA ARG A 73 -11.46 11.04 -6.66
C ARG A 73 -12.98 10.88 -6.59
N CYS A 74 -13.57 9.96 -7.36
CA CYS A 74 -15.00 9.65 -7.26
C CYS A 74 -15.39 9.06 -5.89
N ARG A 75 -14.43 8.56 -5.10
CA ARG A 75 -14.62 8.07 -3.73
C ARG A 75 -14.28 9.12 -2.66
N GLY A 76 -14.08 10.38 -3.06
CA GLY A 76 -13.81 11.49 -2.14
C GLY A 76 -12.34 11.64 -1.73
N ILE A 77 -11.40 11.03 -2.47
CA ILE A 77 -9.97 11.16 -2.21
C ILE A 77 -9.39 12.32 -3.02
N ASP A 78 -8.69 13.23 -2.36
CA ASP A 78 -7.83 14.21 -2.99
C ASP A 78 -6.55 13.51 -3.47
N VAL A 79 -6.38 13.40 -4.79
CA VAL A 79 -5.28 12.63 -5.38
C VAL A 79 -4.22 13.54 -5.99
N ILE A 80 -2.99 13.39 -5.50
CA ILE A 80 -1.76 13.89 -6.09
C ILE A 80 -1.29 12.88 -7.14
N LEU A 81 -1.15 13.32 -8.39
CA LEU A 81 -0.48 12.51 -9.41
C LEU A 81 1.03 12.57 -9.21
N GLY A 82 1.64 11.42 -8.92
CA GLY A 82 3.06 11.34 -8.64
C GLY A 82 3.47 9.92 -8.29
N ARG A 83 4.75 9.72 -8.02
CA ARG A 83 5.30 8.40 -7.71
C ARG A 83 5.93 8.40 -6.32
N GLY A 84 5.96 7.22 -5.68
CA GLY A 84 6.53 7.05 -4.35
C GLY A 84 8.04 7.34 -4.29
N GLU A 85 8.76 7.25 -5.41
CA GLU A 85 10.20 7.54 -5.47
C GLU A 85 10.51 9.05 -5.39
N ALA A 86 9.51 9.92 -5.55
CA ALA A 86 9.63 11.37 -5.45
C ALA A 86 8.27 12.00 -5.10
N ILE A 87 7.96 12.07 -3.80
CA ILE A 87 6.68 12.50 -3.27
C ILE A 87 6.66 14.04 -3.18
N PRO A 88 5.75 14.75 -3.87
CA PRO A 88 5.71 16.22 -3.89
C PRO A 88 5.01 16.79 -2.64
N ILE A 89 5.46 16.33 -1.47
CA ILE A 89 5.00 16.76 -0.15
C ILE A 89 6.23 17.19 0.64
N ARG A 90 6.11 18.29 1.38
CA ARG A 90 7.20 18.83 2.21
C ARG A 90 7.57 17.88 3.36
N ASP A 91 8.79 18.00 3.86
CA ASP A 91 9.29 17.22 4.98
C ASP A 91 8.39 17.39 6.23
N GLY A 92 8.16 16.29 6.95
CA GLY A 92 7.42 16.29 8.21
C GLY A 92 5.97 16.78 8.12
N ALA A 93 5.35 16.72 6.94
CA ALA A 93 3.97 17.16 6.73
C ALA A 93 2.91 16.14 7.13
N CYS A 94 3.23 14.85 7.09
CA CYS A 94 2.29 13.76 7.27
C CYS A 94 2.33 13.19 8.69
N SER A 95 1.17 12.87 9.25
CA SER A 95 1.05 12.22 10.57
C SER A 95 1.18 10.70 10.45
N SER A 96 0.59 10.14 9.40
CA SER A 96 0.65 8.72 9.07
C SER A 96 0.63 8.49 7.55
N VAL A 97 1.20 7.37 7.14
CA VAL A 97 1.24 6.89 5.76
C VAL A 97 0.71 5.47 5.72
N LEU A 98 -0.25 5.21 4.84
CA LEU A 98 -0.69 3.88 4.46
C LEU A 98 -0.05 3.48 3.13
N MET A 99 0.39 2.23 3.01
CA MET A 99 0.81 1.63 1.75
C MET A 99 0.25 0.22 1.65
N VAL A 100 -0.63 -0.06 0.68
CA VAL A 100 -1.25 -1.38 0.53
C VAL A 100 -0.86 -2.05 -0.78
N THR A 101 -0.12 -3.15 -0.69
CA THR A 101 0.38 -3.99 -1.80
C THR A 101 1.29 -3.29 -2.82
N VAL A 102 1.62 -2.01 -2.61
CA VAL A 102 2.47 -1.22 -3.52
C VAL A 102 3.90 -1.75 -3.55
N ILE A 103 4.46 -2.13 -2.41
CA ILE A 103 5.82 -2.69 -2.29
C ILE A 103 6.05 -3.87 -3.26
N CYS A 104 5.00 -4.68 -3.48
CA CYS A 104 5.03 -5.82 -4.39
C CYS A 104 5.29 -5.41 -5.85
N PHE A 105 5.12 -4.15 -6.22
CA PHE A 105 5.26 -3.65 -7.59
C PHE A 105 6.39 -2.61 -7.72
N LEU A 106 7.18 -2.40 -6.67
CA LEU A 106 8.36 -1.53 -6.72
C LEU A 106 9.56 -2.28 -7.28
N ASP A 107 10.35 -1.58 -8.10
CA ASP A 107 11.60 -2.11 -8.63
C ASP A 107 12.67 -2.15 -7.52
N ASP A 108 12.71 -1.08 -6.72
CA ASP A 108 13.46 -0.93 -5.48
C ASP A 108 12.57 -0.22 -4.44
N PRO A 109 12.26 -0.85 -3.29
CA PRO A 109 11.43 -0.25 -2.25
C PRO A 109 12.17 0.80 -1.39
N VAL A 110 13.50 0.76 -1.32
CA VAL A 110 14.27 1.61 -0.39
C VAL A 110 14.07 3.11 -0.67
N PRO A 111 14.18 3.61 -1.92
CA PRO A 111 13.94 5.03 -2.21
C PRO A 111 12.54 5.50 -1.81
N VAL A 112 11.53 4.64 -1.96
CA VAL A 112 10.14 4.96 -1.57
C VAL A 112 10.01 5.06 -0.06
N PHE A 113 10.63 4.14 0.68
CA PHE A 113 10.64 4.22 2.14
C PHE A 113 11.38 5.45 2.66
N LEU A 114 12.48 5.85 2.03
CA LEU A 114 13.18 7.10 2.38
C LEU A 114 12.31 8.34 2.13
N GLU A 115 11.56 8.40 1.03
CA GLU A 115 10.59 9.47 0.79
C GLU A 115 9.44 9.47 1.79
N ILE A 116 8.90 8.29 2.14
CA ILE A 116 7.88 8.16 3.18
C ILE A 116 8.42 8.62 4.54
N HIS A 117 9.64 8.23 4.88
CA HIS A 117 10.32 8.69 6.09
C HIS A 117 10.48 10.21 6.09
N ARG A 118 10.86 10.82 4.96
CA ARG A 118 11.01 12.27 4.81
C ARG A 118 9.70 13.03 5.06
N ILE A 119 8.60 12.59 4.46
CA ILE A 119 7.30 13.29 4.56
C ILE A 119 6.61 13.09 5.92
N LEU A 120 6.86 11.99 6.62
CA LEU A 120 6.30 11.74 7.95
C LEU A 120 6.88 12.70 8.98
N ALA A 121 6.09 13.23 9.90
CA ALA A 121 6.58 13.95 11.06
C ALA A 121 7.42 13.02 11.97
N PRO A 122 8.32 13.54 12.82
CA PRO A 122 8.97 12.73 13.85
C PRO A 122 7.93 11.96 14.69
N GLY A 123 8.12 10.66 14.87
CA GLY A 123 7.14 9.78 15.52
C GLY A 123 5.89 9.47 14.69
N GLY A 124 5.83 9.89 13.44
CA GLY A 124 4.76 9.57 12.49
C GLY A 124 4.77 8.09 12.11
N ALA A 125 3.60 7.54 11.75
CA ALA A 125 3.41 6.12 11.53
C ALA A 125 3.40 5.74 10.05
N LEU A 126 4.05 4.63 9.70
CA LEU A 126 3.86 3.91 8.45
C LEU A 126 3.13 2.60 8.74
N VAL A 127 2.00 2.37 8.05
CA VAL A 127 1.34 1.07 8.00
C VAL A 127 1.45 0.51 6.59
N ILE A 128 2.03 -0.67 6.46
CA ILE A 128 2.25 -1.34 5.19
C ILE A 128 1.54 -2.69 5.16
N GLY A 129 0.65 -2.89 4.18
CA GLY A 129 0.03 -4.17 3.86
C GLY A 129 0.71 -4.81 2.64
N PHE A 130 1.02 -6.09 2.68
CA PHE A 130 1.67 -6.78 1.54
C PHE A 130 1.36 -8.28 1.49
N LEU A 131 1.65 -8.89 0.34
CA LEU A 131 1.42 -10.31 0.11
C LEU A 131 2.65 -11.13 0.54
N GLU A 132 2.41 -12.09 1.42
CA GLU A 132 3.43 -12.99 1.94
C GLU A 132 3.81 -14.05 0.90
N ARG A 133 5.12 -14.29 0.75
CA ARG A 133 5.66 -15.29 -0.20
C ARG A 133 5.17 -16.71 0.06
N GLU A 134 5.06 -17.10 1.32
CA GLU A 134 4.57 -18.43 1.72
C GLU A 134 3.06 -18.45 1.96
N GLY A 135 2.38 -17.33 1.74
CA GLY A 135 0.96 -17.18 1.96
C GLY A 135 0.12 -17.99 0.98
N ALA A 136 -1.08 -18.37 1.41
CA ALA A 136 -2.07 -19.08 0.58
C ALA A 136 -2.35 -18.37 -0.75
N VAL A 137 -2.28 -17.03 -0.74
CA VAL A 137 -2.40 -16.18 -1.92
C VAL A 137 -1.26 -16.48 -2.92
N ALA A 138 0.00 -16.36 -2.50
CA ALA A 138 1.16 -16.66 -3.34
C ALA A 138 1.16 -18.12 -3.83
N GLN A 139 0.84 -19.08 -2.96
CA GLN A 139 0.74 -20.50 -3.32
C GLN A 139 -0.33 -20.76 -4.39
N LYS A 140 -1.54 -20.23 -4.20
CA LYS A 140 -2.62 -20.35 -5.19
C LYS A 140 -2.19 -19.80 -6.54
N TYR A 141 -1.49 -18.67 -6.57
CA TYR A 141 -0.98 -18.09 -7.82
C TYR A 141 0.15 -18.90 -8.47
N MET A 142 1.04 -19.51 -7.69
CA MET A 142 2.07 -20.40 -8.23
C MET A 142 1.48 -21.67 -8.86
N HIS A 143 0.34 -22.16 -8.35
CA HIS A 143 -0.29 -23.39 -8.81
C HIS A 143 -1.33 -23.22 -9.92
N ASP A 144 -2.01 -22.07 -10.02
CA ASP A 144 -3.15 -21.91 -10.94
C ASP A 144 -2.77 -21.74 -12.42
N GLY A 145 -1.49 -21.57 -12.77
CA GLY A 145 -0.96 -21.58 -14.16
C GLY A 145 -1.48 -20.48 -15.10
N ARG A 146 -2.56 -19.79 -14.73
CA ARG A 146 -3.12 -18.63 -15.40
C ARG A 146 -2.29 -17.42 -15.00
N LYS A 147 -1.63 -16.80 -15.98
CA LYS A 147 -0.87 -15.55 -15.80
C LYS A 147 -1.83 -14.45 -15.35
N HIS A 148 -2.02 -14.30 -14.04
CA HIS A 148 -2.82 -13.23 -13.47
C HIS A 148 -2.13 -11.91 -13.83
N ARG A 149 -2.83 -11.07 -14.60
CA ARG A 149 -2.26 -9.92 -15.33
C ARG A 149 -1.43 -8.97 -14.45
N PHE A 150 -1.85 -8.78 -13.20
CA PHE A 150 -1.17 -7.94 -12.22
C PHE A 150 -0.04 -8.69 -11.50
N LEU A 151 -0.34 -9.86 -10.94
CA LEU A 151 0.56 -10.56 -10.03
C LEU A 151 1.72 -11.28 -10.72
N SER A 152 1.66 -11.46 -12.04
CA SER A 152 2.83 -11.91 -12.80
C SER A 152 4.03 -10.95 -12.72
N ARG A 153 3.80 -9.71 -12.28
CA ARG A 153 4.85 -8.68 -12.06
C ARG A 153 5.07 -8.38 -10.57
N ALA A 154 4.39 -9.10 -9.67
CA ALA A 154 4.50 -8.87 -8.24
C ALA A 154 5.71 -9.60 -7.65
N ARG A 155 6.40 -8.93 -6.73
CA ARG A 155 7.33 -9.54 -5.77
C ARG A 155 6.57 -9.84 -4.48
N PHE A 156 6.73 -11.06 -4.00
CA PHE A 156 6.23 -11.46 -2.69
C PHE A 156 7.37 -11.40 -1.68
N TYR A 157 7.05 -10.96 -0.46
CA TYR A 157 8.03 -10.72 0.59
C TYR A 157 7.81 -11.65 1.78
N SER A 158 8.88 -11.97 2.49
CA SER A 158 8.76 -12.46 3.87
C SER A 158 8.58 -11.27 4.83
N PRO A 159 8.04 -11.51 6.04
CA PRO A 159 7.94 -10.46 7.06
C PRO A 159 9.30 -9.86 7.45
N ASP A 160 10.34 -10.70 7.52
CA ASP A 160 11.69 -10.29 7.92
C ASP A 160 12.36 -9.42 6.85
N GLU A 161 12.17 -9.73 5.57
CA GLU A 161 12.67 -8.88 4.47
C GLU A 161 12.06 -7.48 4.54
N VAL A 162 10.74 -7.36 4.78
CA VAL A 162 10.10 -6.04 4.89
C VAL A 162 10.56 -5.31 6.15
N ARG A 163 10.77 -6.03 7.27
CA ARG A 163 11.32 -5.46 8.50
C ARG A 163 12.72 -4.87 8.26
N GLU A 164 13.62 -5.63 7.66
CA GLU A 164 14.99 -5.17 7.36
C GLU A 164 14.99 -3.94 6.44
N LEU A 165 14.13 -3.93 5.42
CA LEU A 165 13.98 -2.78 4.53
C LEU A 165 13.48 -1.53 5.28
N LEU A 166 12.49 -1.68 6.15
CA LEU A 166 11.97 -0.60 6.99
C LEU A 166 13.04 -0.06 7.95
N GLU A 167 13.77 -0.94 8.63
CA GLU A 167 14.83 -0.56 9.57
C GLU A 167 15.97 0.18 8.85
N SER A 168 16.37 -0.29 7.67
CA SER A 168 17.38 0.39 6.84
C SER A 168 16.95 1.79 6.37
N ALA A 169 15.64 2.05 6.31
CA ALA A 169 15.05 3.34 5.96
C ALA A 169 14.74 4.23 7.18
N GLY A 170 15.16 3.84 8.39
CA GLY A 170 14.99 4.63 9.60
C GLY A 170 13.65 4.44 10.33
N PHE A 171 12.96 3.32 10.09
CA PHE A 171 11.74 2.98 10.82
C PHE A 171 11.99 2.00 11.96
N PHE A 172 11.16 2.08 13.00
CA PHE A 172 11.09 1.08 14.07
C PHE A 172 9.75 0.36 14.03
N VAL A 173 9.76 -0.96 13.84
CA VAL A 173 8.55 -1.78 13.76
C VAL A 173 7.90 -1.93 15.14
N THR A 174 6.62 -1.57 15.25
CA THR A 174 5.85 -1.59 16.50
C THR A 174 4.76 -2.66 16.54
N GLY A 175 4.31 -3.15 15.38
CA GLY A 175 3.22 -4.12 15.32
C GLY A 175 3.22 -4.92 14.03
N VAL A 176 2.74 -6.17 14.12
CA VAL A 176 2.60 -7.06 12.98
C VAL A 176 1.29 -7.82 13.11
N GLU A 177 0.51 -7.86 12.04
CA GLU A 177 -0.70 -8.67 11.89
C GLU A 177 -0.54 -9.55 10.64
N SER A 178 -0.89 -10.83 10.74
CA SER A 178 -0.82 -11.76 9.62
C SER A 178 -2.04 -12.66 9.59
N ARG A 179 -2.66 -12.81 8.43
CA ARG A 179 -3.64 -13.87 8.20
C ARG A 179 -3.85 -14.12 6.71
N ALA A 180 -3.96 -15.41 6.36
CA ALA A 180 -4.29 -15.86 5.00
C ALA A 180 -3.34 -15.33 3.91
N GLY A 181 -2.05 -15.13 4.23
CA GLY A 181 -1.05 -14.66 3.28
C GLY A 181 -1.06 -13.15 3.02
N PHE A 182 -1.82 -12.39 3.80
CA PHE A 182 -1.75 -10.93 3.83
C PHE A 182 -1.15 -10.48 5.17
N MET A 183 0.01 -9.80 5.07
CA MET A 183 0.75 -9.25 6.19
C MET A 183 0.46 -7.76 6.32
N VAL A 184 0.39 -7.26 7.55
CA VAL A 184 0.38 -5.84 7.87
C VAL A 184 1.46 -5.56 8.90
N ILE A 185 2.32 -4.59 8.63
CA ILE A 185 3.33 -4.09 9.57
C ILE A 185 3.03 -2.63 9.89
N ALA A 186 3.07 -2.28 11.16
CA ALA A 186 3.11 -0.89 11.62
C ALA A 186 4.53 -0.56 12.10
N ALA A 187 5.00 0.62 11.71
CA ALA A 187 6.30 1.14 12.09
C ALA A 187 6.25 2.65 12.36
N LEU A 188 7.13 3.15 13.20
CA LEU A 188 7.27 4.57 13.49
C LEU A 188 8.54 5.14 12.88
N ARG A 189 8.49 6.40 12.44
CA ARG A 189 9.67 7.17 12.06
C ARG A 189 10.52 7.45 13.30
N ASN A 190 11.81 7.06 13.26
CA ASN A 190 12.80 7.37 14.31
C ASN A 190 13.19 8.86 14.35
#